data_AF-A0A352SBT8-F1
#
_entry.id   AF-A0A352SBT8-F1
#
_cell.length_a   1.000
_cell.length_b   1.000
_cell.length_c   1.000
_cell.angle_alpha   90.00
_cell.angle_beta   90.00
_cell.angle_gamma   90.00
#
_symmetry.space_group_name_H-M   'P 1'
#
loop_
_entity.id
_entity.type
_entity.pdbx_description
1 polymer ?
#
loop_
_entity_poly.entity_id
_entity_poly.type
_entity_poly.pdbx_seq_one_letter_code
_entity_poly.pdbx_strand_id
1 'polypeptide(L)'
;GNMPAWAKGNPSAFWKTGDKHERANGAVYREHEIALPAELTCEQQKELVVELIQMMVGSKPYEYAIHAPNSSIEGSTNTHLHLMFSDRMQDGIERSPEQTFSRYNAKQPERGGCKKDSGGRNRLALRDELIQTRKMCADLQNAALEKHGHPIRVDHRSLREQGIERAPERHLGPARIQEMSEEDKARVVEARRAHTRHQTK
;
A
#
# COMPACT_ATOMS: atom_id res chain seq x y z
N GLY A 1 -0.52 -1.99 13.87
CA GLY A 1 -0.33 -1.25 15.13
C GLY A 1 -1.44 -0.25 15.35
N ASN A 2 -1.29 0.64 16.33
CA ASN A 2 -2.24 1.72 16.65
C ASN A 2 -3.70 1.26 16.82
N MET A 3 -3.90 0.07 17.38
CA MET A 3 -5.25 -0.41 17.67
C MET A 3 -5.81 0.36 18.88
N PRO A 4 -7.12 0.65 18.91
CA PRO A 4 -7.72 1.30 20.08
C PRO A 4 -7.65 0.38 21.30
N ALA A 5 -7.66 0.96 22.51
CA ALA A 5 -7.50 0.22 23.76
C ALA A 5 -8.51 -0.93 23.91
N TRP A 6 -9.77 -0.74 23.48
CA TRP A 6 -10.81 -1.77 23.53
C TRP A 6 -10.50 -3.00 22.69
N ALA A 7 -9.66 -2.88 21.64
CA ALA A 7 -9.25 -4.01 20.82
C ALA A 7 -8.18 -4.88 21.52
N LYS A 8 -7.61 -4.42 22.65
CA LYS A 8 -6.67 -5.19 23.48
C LYS A 8 -5.53 -5.86 22.70
N GLY A 9 -5.00 -5.17 21.69
CA GLY A 9 -3.94 -5.70 20.84
C GLY A 9 -4.38 -6.82 19.88
N ASN A 10 -5.69 -7.01 19.63
CA ASN A 10 -6.24 -7.97 18.69
C ASN A 10 -6.77 -7.25 17.43
N PRO A 11 -5.99 -7.19 16.33
CA PRO A 11 -6.44 -6.61 15.06
C PRO A 11 -7.73 -7.24 14.53
N SER A 12 -7.89 -8.56 14.64
CA SER A 12 -9.09 -9.27 14.17
C SER A 12 -10.36 -8.78 14.86
N ALA A 13 -10.29 -8.47 16.16
CA ALA A 13 -11.41 -7.88 16.88
C ALA A 13 -11.78 -6.50 16.31
N PHE A 14 -10.77 -5.66 16.01
CA PHE A 14 -11.00 -4.35 15.42
C PHE A 14 -11.69 -4.43 14.06
N TRP A 15 -11.18 -5.28 13.16
CA TRP A 15 -11.74 -5.42 11.81
C TRP A 15 -13.14 -6.02 11.81
N LYS A 16 -13.39 -7.06 12.61
CA LYS A 16 -14.73 -7.66 12.76
C LYS A 16 -15.76 -6.67 13.30
N THR A 17 -15.37 -5.83 14.26
CA THR A 17 -16.25 -4.75 14.74
C THR A 17 -16.51 -3.73 13.63
N GLY A 18 -15.50 -3.37 12.84
CA GLY A 18 -15.64 -2.52 11.68
C GLY A 18 -16.64 -3.08 10.67
N ASP A 19 -16.50 -4.34 10.27
CA ASP A 19 -17.42 -5.01 9.34
C ASP A 19 -18.87 -5.01 9.84
N LYS A 20 -19.06 -5.16 11.16
CA LYS A 20 -20.39 -5.21 11.78
C LYS A 20 -21.03 -3.83 11.98
N HIS A 21 -20.25 -2.80 12.28
CA HIS A 21 -20.77 -1.51 12.77
C HIS A 21 -20.50 -0.32 11.85
N GLU A 22 -19.62 -0.45 10.87
CA GLU A 22 -19.48 0.55 9.82
C GLU A 22 -20.73 0.53 8.92
N ARG A 23 -21.09 1.70 8.36
CA ARG A 23 -22.24 1.79 7.46
C ARG A 23 -21.99 1.00 6.17
N ALA A 24 -23.04 0.51 5.52
CA ALA A 24 -22.94 -0.27 4.28
C ALA A 24 -22.08 0.39 3.17
N ASN A 25 -22.17 1.71 3.02
CA ASN A 25 -21.38 2.48 2.04
C ASN A 25 -20.13 3.14 2.67
N GLY A 26 -19.64 2.59 3.77
CA GLY A 26 -18.48 3.09 4.51
C GLY A 26 -17.28 2.18 4.30
N ALA A 27 -16.11 2.77 4.08
CA ALA A 27 -14.85 2.02 4.09
C ALA A 27 -14.49 1.66 5.54
N VAL A 28 -14.42 0.37 5.85
CA VAL A 28 -13.86 -0.17 7.10
C VAL A 28 -12.34 0.05 7.12
N TYR A 29 -11.70 -0.28 6.00
CA TYR A 29 -10.28 -0.10 5.76
C TYR A 29 -10.03 0.43 4.34
N ARG A 30 -8.79 0.86 4.13
CA ARG A 30 -8.14 1.05 2.84
C ARG A 30 -6.88 0.20 2.80
N GLU A 31 -6.48 -0.19 1.61
CA GLU A 31 -5.29 -0.99 1.39
C GLU A 31 -4.29 -0.27 0.50
N HIS A 32 -3.02 -0.38 0.86
CA HIS A 32 -1.90 -0.10 0.00
C HIS A 32 -1.14 -1.40 -0.25
N GLU A 33 -1.00 -1.76 -1.52
CA GLU A 33 -0.13 -2.84 -1.98
C GLU A 33 1.11 -2.21 -2.61
N ILE A 34 2.28 -2.53 -2.06
CA ILE A 34 3.55 -1.86 -2.40
C ILE A 34 4.61 -2.92 -2.68
N ALA A 35 5.08 -2.99 -3.92
CA ALA A 35 6.25 -3.81 -4.27
C ALA A 35 7.49 -3.31 -3.52
N LEU A 36 8.28 -4.22 -2.98
CA LEU A 36 9.53 -3.93 -2.27
C LEU A 36 10.73 -4.22 -3.19
N PRO A 37 11.80 -3.40 -3.17
CA PRO A 37 12.97 -3.64 -4.01
C PRO A 37 13.60 -5.01 -3.72
N ALA A 38 13.80 -5.81 -4.76
CA ALA A 38 14.31 -7.18 -4.65
C ALA A 38 15.82 -7.23 -4.33
N GLU A 39 16.51 -6.10 -4.55
CA GLU A 39 17.93 -5.91 -4.27
C GLU A 39 18.20 -5.79 -2.77
N LEU A 40 17.21 -5.35 -2.00
CA LEU A 40 17.28 -5.28 -0.55
C LEU A 40 17.10 -6.67 0.07
N THR A 41 17.87 -6.96 1.10
CA THR A 41 17.68 -8.16 1.92
C THR A 41 16.37 -8.09 2.70
N CYS A 42 15.89 -9.23 3.20
CA CYS A 42 14.66 -9.30 3.99
C CYS A 42 14.66 -8.35 5.21
N GLU A 43 15.79 -8.23 5.92
CA GLU A 43 15.88 -7.32 7.08
C GLU A 43 15.83 -5.85 6.64
N GLN A 44 16.50 -5.49 5.54
CA GLN A 44 16.44 -4.13 4.98
C GLN A 44 15.05 -3.78 4.45
N GLN A 45 14.34 -4.76 3.86
CA GLN A 45 12.95 -4.61 3.46
C GLN A 45 12.04 -4.37 4.67
N LYS A 46 12.26 -5.07 5.79
CA LYS A 46 11.51 -4.84 7.04
C LYS A 46 11.77 -3.44 7.59
N GLU A 47 13.01 -2.97 7.59
CA GLU A 47 13.35 -1.58 7.98
C GLU A 47 12.58 -0.57 7.12
N LEU A 48 12.65 -0.71 5.80
CA LEU A 48 11.90 0.13 4.86
C LEU A 48 10.39 0.09 5.11
N VAL A 49 9.82 -1.09 5.39
CA VAL A 49 8.39 -1.25 5.67
C VAL A 49 7.98 -0.47 6.93
N VAL A 50 8.80 -0.46 7.99
CA VAL A 50 8.52 0.33 9.19
C VAL A 50 8.42 1.83 8.85
N GLU A 51 9.36 2.34 8.05
CA GLU A 51 9.36 3.74 7.62
C GLU A 51 8.16 4.07 6.71
N LEU A 52 7.86 3.20 5.73
CA LEU A 52 6.70 3.35 4.84
C LEU A 52 5.40 3.45 5.64
N ILE A 53 5.19 2.54 6.59
CA ILE A 53 3.99 2.52 7.45
C ILE A 53 3.91 3.82 8.25
N GLN A 54 4.99 4.23 8.92
CA GLN A 54 4.99 5.44 9.73
C GLN A 54 4.61 6.68 8.91
N MET A 55 5.16 6.82 7.70
CA MET A 55 4.90 7.96 6.84
C MET A 55 3.51 7.95 6.20
N MET A 56 2.96 6.77 5.86
CA MET A 56 1.66 6.66 5.20
C MET A 56 0.47 6.71 6.16
N VAL A 57 0.57 5.97 7.27
CA VAL A 57 -0.58 5.75 8.16
C VAL A 57 -0.48 6.53 9.45
N GLY A 58 0.73 6.96 9.85
CA GLY A 58 0.95 7.75 11.06
C GLY A 58 0.36 7.05 12.29
N SER A 59 -0.60 7.71 12.94
CA SER A 59 -1.30 7.19 14.13
C SER A 59 -2.57 6.38 13.83
N LYS A 60 -2.93 6.17 12.55
CA LYS A 60 -4.12 5.39 12.17
C LYS A 60 -3.98 3.92 12.58
N PRO A 61 -5.06 3.24 13.01
CA PRO A 61 -5.06 1.79 13.18
C PRO A 61 -4.70 1.08 11.88
N TYR A 62 -3.78 0.12 11.94
CA TYR A 62 -3.30 -0.60 10.77
C TYR A 62 -2.91 -2.05 11.07
N GLU A 63 -2.88 -2.87 10.04
CA GLU A 63 -2.32 -4.21 10.01
C GLU A 63 -1.59 -4.40 8.68
N TYR A 64 -0.54 -5.21 8.68
CA TYR A 64 0.23 -5.43 7.47
C TYR A 64 0.82 -6.82 7.39
N ALA A 65 1.10 -7.26 6.17
CA ALA A 65 1.83 -8.47 5.86
C ALA A 65 2.84 -8.21 4.75
N ILE A 66 4.00 -8.85 4.83
CA ILE A 66 4.98 -8.89 3.73
C ILE A 66 4.86 -10.26 3.09
N HIS A 67 4.53 -10.29 1.80
CA HIS A 67 4.45 -11.49 0.99
C HIS A 67 5.65 -11.58 0.07
N ALA A 68 6.09 -12.80 -0.24
CA ALA A 68 7.18 -13.07 -1.17
C ALA A 68 6.87 -14.28 -2.08
N PRO A 69 5.75 -14.29 -2.83
CA PRO A 69 5.46 -15.36 -3.77
C PRO A 69 6.41 -15.31 -4.96
N ASN A 70 6.63 -16.47 -5.57
CA ASN A 70 7.35 -16.54 -6.84
C ASN A 70 6.40 -16.22 -8.00
N SER A 71 6.90 -15.44 -8.95
CA SER A 71 6.20 -15.07 -10.18
C SER A 71 5.88 -16.30 -11.00
N SER A 72 4.61 -16.49 -11.36
CA SER A 72 4.17 -17.58 -12.25
C SER A 72 4.67 -17.46 -13.69
N ILE A 73 5.29 -16.32 -14.05
CA ILE A 73 5.87 -16.08 -15.38
C ILE A 73 7.40 -16.21 -15.34
N GLU A 74 8.05 -15.60 -14.36
CA GLU A 74 9.52 -15.47 -14.32
C GLU A 74 10.19 -16.33 -13.26
N GLY A 75 9.44 -16.90 -12.32
CA GLY A 75 9.98 -17.57 -11.12
C GLY A 75 10.66 -16.62 -10.13
N SER A 76 10.89 -15.35 -10.48
CA SER A 76 11.43 -14.33 -9.61
C SER A 76 10.49 -14.06 -8.43
N THR A 77 11.07 -13.81 -7.26
CA THR A 77 10.30 -13.47 -6.06
C THR A 77 9.73 -12.06 -6.19
N ASN A 78 8.42 -11.92 -6.03
CA ASN A 78 7.72 -10.64 -6.00
C ASN A 78 7.43 -10.26 -4.55
N THR A 79 8.42 -9.69 -3.86
CA THR A 79 8.20 -9.24 -2.48
C THR A 79 7.34 -7.98 -2.46
N HIS A 80 6.22 -8.01 -1.73
CA HIS A 80 5.33 -6.86 -1.60
C HIS A 80 4.71 -6.77 -0.20
N LEU A 81 4.40 -5.54 0.19
CA LEU A 81 3.70 -5.18 1.41
C LEU A 81 2.20 -5.04 1.11
N HIS A 82 1.37 -5.79 1.84
CA HIS A 82 -0.04 -5.48 2.03
C HIS A 82 -0.19 -4.65 3.31
N LEU A 83 -0.64 -3.40 3.19
CA LEU A 83 -0.88 -2.51 4.32
C LEU A 83 -2.35 -2.11 4.37
N MET A 84 -3.08 -2.70 5.31
CA MET A 84 -4.46 -2.37 5.62
C MET A 84 -4.49 -1.32 6.74
N PHE A 85 -5.26 -0.25 6.56
CA PHE A 85 -5.43 0.77 7.60
C PHE A 85 -6.85 1.33 7.64
N SER A 86 -7.27 1.79 8.81
CA SER A 86 -8.56 2.44 8.99
C SER A 86 -8.41 3.95 8.97
N ASP A 87 -9.32 4.64 8.26
CA ASP A 87 -9.40 6.11 8.29
C ASP A 87 -9.90 6.65 9.64
N ARG A 88 -10.34 5.77 10.55
CA ARG A 88 -10.81 6.15 11.89
C ARG A 88 -9.64 6.64 12.74
N MET A 89 -9.54 7.96 12.88
CA MET A 89 -8.48 8.61 13.65
C MET A 89 -8.73 8.48 15.15
N GLN A 90 -7.73 8.03 15.90
CA GLN A 90 -7.76 8.12 17.36
C GLN A 90 -7.53 9.56 17.78
N ASP A 91 -8.41 10.08 18.64
CA ASP A 91 -8.39 11.46 19.16
C ASP A 91 -8.23 11.49 20.69
N GLY A 92 -7.87 10.36 21.30
CA GLY A 92 -7.69 10.23 22.76
C GLY A 92 -8.99 10.04 23.55
N ILE A 93 -10.15 10.06 22.90
CA ILE A 93 -11.44 9.81 23.56
C ILE A 93 -11.73 8.32 23.59
N GLU A 94 -11.95 7.77 24.80
CA GLU A 94 -12.39 6.39 24.97
C GLU A 94 -13.79 6.18 24.40
N ARG A 95 -13.93 5.10 23.62
CA ARG A 95 -15.18 4.73 22.96
C ARG A 95 -15.38 3.23 23.05
N SER A 96 -16.64 2.80 23.07
CA SER A 96 -16.96 1.38 22.87
C SER A 96 -16.55 0.91 21.45
N PRO A 97 -16.44 -0.40 21.22
CA PRO A 97 -16.20 -0.94 19.89
C PRO A 97 -17.19 -0.40 18.84
N GLU A 98 -18.48 -0.40 19.15
CA GLU A 98 -19.55 0.04 18.24
C GLU A 98 -19.52 1.56 18.03
N GLN A 99 -19.29 2.31 19.12
CA GLN A 99 -19.22 3.76 19.05
C GLN A 99 -18.04 4.20 18.15
N THR A 100 -16.91 3.50 18.16
CA THR A 100 -15.75 3.79 17.30
C THR A 100 -16.14 3.97 15.82
N PHE A 101 -17.07 3.15 15.33
CA PHE A 101 -17.54 3.17 13.93
C PHE A 101 -18.84 3.97 13.71
N SER A 102 -19.38 4.60 14.75
CA SER A 102 -20.52 5.51 14.61
C SER A 102 -20.14 6.79 13.84
N ARG A 103 -21.13 7.57 13.41
CA ARG A 103 -20.86 8.85 12.74
C ARG A 103 -20.14 9.80 13.71
N TYR A 104 -19.13 10.51 13.22
CA TYR A 104 -18.45 11.55 14.00
C TYR A 104 -19.41 12.71 14.30
N ASN A 105 -19.38 13.19 15.55
CA ASN A 105 -20.17 14.34 16.01
C ASN A 105 -19.22 15.52 16.28
N ALA A 106 -19.20 16.51 15.40
CA ALA A 106 -18.29 17.64 15.51
C ALA A 106 -18.61 18.58 16.71
N LYS A 107 -19.86 18.59 17.19
CA LYS A 107 -20.27 19.45 18.32
C LYS A 107 -19.96 18.81 19.67
N GLN A 108 -20.04 17.48 19.75
CA GLN A 108 -19.81 16.66 20.94
C GLN A 108 -19.06 15.38 20.54
N PRO A 109 -17.75 15.45 20.28
CA PRO A 109 -16.93 14.33 19.78
C PRO A 109 -17.01 13.04 20.63
N GLU A 110 -17.22 13.19 21.94
CA GLU A 110 -17.39 12.12 22.92
C GLU A 110 -18.71 11.35 22.77
N ARG A 111 -19.69 11.92 22.07
CA ARG A 111 -20.98 11.26 21.76
C ARG A 111 -21.05 10.74 20.33
N GLY A 112 -19.98 10.87 19.55
CA GLY A 112 -19.85 10.35 18.20
C GLY A 112 -18.81 9.24 18.11
N GLY A 113 -18.65 8.68 16.91
CA GLY A 113 -17.53 7.78 16.60
C GLY A 113 -16.28 8.53 16.15
N CYS A 114 -15.20 7.80 15.85
CA CYS A 114 -13.95 8.42 15.44
C CYS A 114 -14.10 9.14 14.09
N LYS A 115 -13.48 10.32 13.95
CA LYS A 115 -13.48 11.07 12.69
C LYS A 115 -12.75 10.27 11.61
N LYS A 116 -13.30 10.27 10.39
CA LYS A 116 -12.61 9.71 9.21
C LYS A 116 -11.70 10.76 8.58
N ASP A 117 -10.44 10.41 8.38
CA ASP A 117 -9.44 11.25 7.70
C ASP A 117 -9.81 11.58 6.24
N SER A 118 -10.48 10.64 5.56
CA SER A 118 -10.94 10.82 4.18
C SER A 118 -12.20 11.68 4.02
N GLY A 119 -12.83 12.12 5.12
CA GLY A 119 -14.11 12.83 5.06
C GLY A 119 -14.02 14.19 4.36
N GLY A 120 -14.89 14.43 3.38
CA GLY A 120 -15.06 15.74 2.74
C GLY A 120 -14.05 16.10 1.65
N ARG A 121 -13.17 15.17 1.26
CA ARG A 121 -12.18 15.41 0.20
C ARG A 121 -12.80 15.31 -1.20
N ASN A 122 -12.45 16.26 -2.08
CA ASN A 122 -12.88 16.23 -3.48
C ASN A 122 -11.96 15.34 -4.33
N ARG A 123 -12.38 15.04 -5.56
CA ARG A 123 -11.64 14.13 -6.47
C ARG A 123 -10.22 14.61 -6.79
N LEU A 124 -9.99 15.90 -6.92
CA LEU A 124 -8.66 16.46 -7.21
C LEU A 124 -7.74 16.29 -6.01
N ALA A 125 -8.21 16.62 -4.81
CA ALA A 125 -7.46 16.44 -3.58
C ALA A 125 -7.07 14.96 -3.36
N LEU A 126 -7.99 14.02 -3.62
CA LEU A 126 -7.70 12.59 -3.53
C LEU A 126 -6.67 12.13 -4.57
N ARG A 127 -6.73 12.68 -5.79
CA ARG A 127 -5.75 12.39 -6.85
C ARG A 127 -4.36 12.90 -6.45
N ASP A 128 -4.27 14.13 -5.96
CA ASP A 128 -3.00 14.75 -5.62
C ASP A 128 -2.37 14.08 -4.41
N GLU A 129 -3.18 13.70 -3.41
CA GLU A 129 -2.74 12.86 -2.30
C GLU A 129 -2.18 11.51 -2.78
N LEU A 130 -2.87 10.81 -3.69
CA LEU A 130 -2.37 9.55 -4.24
C LEU A 130 -1.01 9.73 -4.93
N ILE A 131 -0.84 10.81 -5.70
CA ILE A 131 0.44 11.11 -6.37
C ILE A 131 1.53 11.37 -5.33
N GLN A 132 1.24 12.14 -4.28
CA GLN A 132 2.20 12.40 -3.21
C GLN A 132 2.56 11.14 -2.42
N THR A 133 1.60 10.27 -2.12
CA THR A 133 1.87 8.97 -1.49
C THR A 133 2.79 8.14 -2.37
N ARG A 134 2.53 8.06 -3.68
CA ARG A 134 3.39 7.33 -4.62
C ARG A 134 4.79 7.92 -4.72
N LYS A 135 4.91 9.25 -4.72
CA LYS A 135 6.20 9.95 -4.68
C LYS A 135 6.96 9.58 -3.41
N MET A 136 6.31 9.68 -2.25
CA MET A 136 6.91 9.28 -0.97
C MET A 136 7.40 7.83 -1.01
N CYS A 137 6.65 6.91 -1.63
CA CYS A 137 7.08 5.50 -1.73
C CYS A 137 8.41 5.40 -2.46
N ALA A 138 8.48 6.03 -3.63
CA ALA A 138 9.67 6.03 -4.46
C ALA A 138 10.84 6.69 -3.73
N ASP A 139 10.62 7.82 -3.06
CA ASP A 139 11.66 8.52 -2.30
C ASP A 139 12.24 7.63 -1.18
N LEU A 140 11.39 6.96 -0.38
CA LEU A 140 11.85 6.06 0.69
C LEU A 140 12.53 4.80 0.16
N GLN A 141 12.01 4.21 -0.92
CA GLN A 141 12.64 3.07 -1.59
C GLN A 141 14.03 3.45 -2.13
N ASN A 142 14.15 4.62 -2.75
CA ASN A 142 15.41 5.12 -3.28
C ASN A 142 16.41 5.43 -2.17
N ALA A 143 15.97 6.02 -1.06
CA ALA A 143 16.83 6.26 0.10
C ALA A 143 17.36 4.94 0.69
N ALA A 144 16.51 3.92 0.81
CA ALA A 144 16.93 2.60 1.28
C ALA A 144 17.91 1.91 0.30
N LEU A 145 17.63 1.97 -1.00
CA LEU A 145 18.52 1.45 -2.04
C LEU A 145 19.89 2.14 -1.98
N GLU A 146 19.92 3.46 -1.85
CA GLU A 146 21.16 4.24 -1.72
C GLU A 146 21.94 3.91 -0.44
N LYS A 147 21.26 3.87 0.71
CA LYS A 147 21.82 3.50 2.01
C LYS A 147 22.55 2.15 1.96
N HIS A 148 22.06 1.22 1.13
CA HIS A 148 22.62 -0.12 0.98
C HIS A 148 23.50 -0.29 -0.28
N GLY A 149 23.86 0.81 -0.95
CA GLY A 149 24.85 0.80 -2.03
C GLY A 149 24.32 0.35 -3.39
N HIS A 150 23.00 0.29 -3.57
CA HIS A 150 22.39 -0.03 -4.86
C HIS A 150 22.29 1.23 -5.73
N PRO A 151 22.74 1.22 -6.99
CA PRO A 151 22.68 2.38 -7.88
C PRO A 151 21.31 2.54 -8.57
N ILE A 152 20.48 1.51 -8.54
CA ILE A 152 19.16 1.51 -9.16
C ILE A 152 18.16 2.41 -8.41
N ARG A 153 17.16 2.93 -9.11
CA ARG A 153 16.14 3.82 -8.54
C ARG A 153 14.76 3.48 -9.09
N VAL A 154 13.75 3.73 -8.27
CA VAL A 154 12.32 3.66 -8.58
C VAL A 154 11.81 5.06 -8.87
N ASP A 155 10.93 5.19 -9.86
CA ASP A 155 10.26 6.46 -10.18
C ASP A 155 8.74 6.24 -10.23
N HIS A 156 8.01 7.05 -9.47
CA HIS A 156 6.56 7.01 -9.34
C HIS A 156 5.82 7.62 -10.54
N ARG A 157 6.51 8.42 -11.35
CA ARG A 157 5.95 9.09 -12.52
C ARG A 157 5.66 8.08 -13.62
N SER A 158 4.77 8.43 -14.53
CA SER A 158 4.56 7.60 -15.73
C SER A 158 5.81 7.56 -16.60
N LEU A 159 5.96 6.51 -17.42
CA LEU A 159 7.06 6.41 -18.40
C LEU A 159 7.15 7.66 -19.28
N ARG A 160 6.00 8.21 -19.70
CA ARG A 160 5.91 9.45 -20.48
C ARG A 160 6.51 10.65 -19.73
N GLU A 161 6.18 10.83 -18.45
CA GLU A 161 6.72 11.91 -17.62
C GLU A 161 8.21 11.72 -17.28
N GLN A 162 8.72 10.49 -17.39
CA GLN A 162 10.14 10.18 -17.31
C GLN A 162 10.88 10.40 -18.65
N GLY A 163 10.16 10.70 -19.73
CA GLY A 163 10.74 10.83 -21.08
C GLY A 163 11.07 9.48 -21.74
N ILE A 164 10.48 8.39 -21.26
CA ILE A 164 10.73 7.04 -21.77
C ILE A 164 9.68 6.68 -22.83
N GLU A 165 10.12 6.54 -24.07
CA GLU A 165 9.29 6.22 -25.22
C GLU A 165 9.09 4.69 -25.39
N ARG A 166 8.47 4.06 -24.38
CA ARG A 166 7.97 2.69 -24.48
C ARG A 166 6.58 2.57 -23.89
N ALA A 167 5.81 1.60 -24.37
CA ALA A 167 4.54 1.28 -23.76
C ALA A 167 4.74 0.71 -22.34
N PRO A 168 3.93 1.12 -21.35
CA PRO A 168 3.89 0.45 -20.06
C PRO A 168 3.38 -0.98 -20.25
N GLU A 169 3.82 -1.88 -19.37
CA GLU A 169 3.30 -3.24 -19.37
C GLU A 169 1.84 -3.25 -18.91
N ARG A 170 1.04 -4.17 -19.45
CA ARG A 170 -0.34 -4.38 -19.02
C ARG A 170 -0.38 -5.39 -17.88
N HIS A 171 -1.12 -5.08 -16.82
CA HIS A 171 -1.37 -6.04 -15.74
C HIS A 171 -2.03 -7.33 -16.28
N LEU A 172 -1.35 -8.45 -16.03
CA LEU A 172 -1.82 -9.79 -16.35
C LEU A 172 -2.46 -10.38 -15.09
N GLY A 173 -3.78 -10.33 -15.01
CA GLY A 173 -4.51 -10.91 -13.87
C GLY A 173 -4.35 -12.44 -13.81
N PRO A 174 -4.67 -13.07 -12.66
CA PRO A 174 -4.42 -14.51 -12.43
C PRO A 174 -5.03 -15.42 -13.49
N ALA A 175 -6.27 -15.16 -13.92
CA ALA A 175 -6.95 -15.94 -14.95
C ALA A 175 -6.20 -15.95 -16.28
N ARG A 176 -5.72 -14.77 -16.72
CA ARG A 176 -4.95 -14.65 -17.96
C ARG A 176 -3.62 -15.39 -17.87
N ILE A 177 -2.95 -15.34 -16.72
CA ILE A 177 -1.69 -16.06 -16.50
C ILE A 177 -1.90 -17.58 -16.57
N GLN A 178 -3.02 -18.08 -16.05
CA GLN A 178 -3.35 -19.51 -16.10
C GLN A 178 -3.61 -20.01 -17.53
N GLU A 179 -4.14 -19.16 -18.40
CA GLU A 179 -4.40 -19.48 -19.82
C GLU A 179 -3.15 -19.36 -20.71
N MET A 180 -2.06 -18.76 -20.22
CA MET A 180 -0.84 -18.55 -21.02
C MET A 180 -0.05 -19.84 -21.21
N SER A 181 0.35 -20.11 -22.46
CA SER A 181 1.33 -21.14 -22.78
C SER A 181 2.72 -20.79 -22.25
N GLU A 182 3.62 -21.77 -22.16
CA GLU A 182 5.02 -21.50 -21.80
C GLU A 182 5.71 -20.59 -22.83
N GLU A 183 5.32 -20.66 -24.11
CA GLU A 183 5.80 -19.73 -25.14
C GLU A 183 5.30 -18.29 -24.91
N ASP A 184 4.03 -18.11 -24.51
CA ASP A 184 3.51 -16.79 -24.14
C ASP A 184 4.28 -16.20 -22.97
N LYS A 185 4.55 -17.00 -21.94
CA LYS A 185 5.33 -16.57 -20.77
C LYS A 185 6.75 -16.19 -21.21
N ALA A 186 7.41 -17.02 -22.01
CA ALA A 186 8.75 -16.74 -22.53
C ALA A 186 8.81 -15.41 -23.31
N ARG A 187 7.81 -15.13 -24.16
CA ARG A 187 7.71 -13.85 -24.89
C ARG A 187 7.61 -12.64 -23.95
N VAL A 188 6.84 -12.76 -22.85
CA VAL A 188 6.74 -11.69 -21.84
C VAL A 188 8.09 -11.44 -21.17
N VAL A 189 8.79 -12.51 -20.76
CA VAL A 189 10.12 -12.41 -20.13
C VAL A 189 11.13 -11.78 -21.08
N GLU A 190 11.14 -12.20 -22.35
CA GLU A 190 12.03 -11.65 -23.37
C GLU A 190 11.77 -10.16 -23.59
N ALA A 191 10.51 -9.76 -23.71
CA ALA A 191 10.12 -8.36 -23.82
C ALA A 191 10.61 -7.55 -22.62
N ARG A 192 10.44 -8.03 -21.39
CA ARG A 192 10.93 -7.34 -20.17
C ARG A 192 12.45 -7.17 -20.19
N ARG A 193 13.21 -8.22 -20.53
CA ARG A 193 14.68 -8.16 -20.65
C ARG A 193 15.14 -7.15 -21.70
N ALA A 194 14.43 -7.05 -22.84
CA ALA A 194 14.77 -6.09 -23.89
C ALA A 194 14.60 -4.63 -23.43
N HIS A 195 13.61 -4.35 -22.57
CA HIS A 195 13.38 -3.03 -21.99
C HIS A 195 14.44 -2.65 -20.95
N THR A 196 14.85 -3.57 -20.07
CA THR A 196 15.89 -3.29 -19.07
C THR A 196 17.22 -2.90 -19.71
N ARG A 197 17.61 -3.59 -20.80
CA ARG A 197 18.86 -3.30 -21.54
C ARG A 197 18.90 -1.92 -22.19
N HIS A 198 17.75 -1.34 -22.52
CA HIS A 198 17.65 0.00 -23.11
C HIS A 198 17.72 1.12 -22.07
N GLN A 199 17.55 0.84 -20.78
CA GLN A 199 17.60 1.84 -19.70
C GLN A 199 19.01 2.00 -19.08
N THR A 200 19.93 1.07 -19.34
CA THR A 200 21.31 1.07 -18.84
C THR A 200 22.36 1.55 -19.87
N LYS A 201 21.93 2.07 -21.03
CA LYS A 201 22.79 2.72 -22.02
C LYS A 201 22.58 4.23 -21.94
#